data_AF-A0A967SXT9-F1
#
_entry.id   AF-A0A967SXT9-F1
#
_cell.length_a   1.000
_cell.length_b   1.000
_cell.length_c   1.000
_cell.angle_alpha   90.00
_cell.angle_beta   90.00
_cell.angle_gamma   90.00
#
_symmetry.space_group_name_H-M   'P 1'
#
loop_
_entity.id
_entity.type
_entity.pdbx_description
1 polymer ?
#
loop_
_entity_poly.entity_id
_entity_poly.type
_entity_poly.pdbx_seq_one_letter_code
_entity_poly.pdbx_strand_id
1 'polypeptide(L)'
;MVLSQAVEDYLKAIYTLETEDKGASTTKIADSLDVSSASATNMVKRLDKMGLVDYESYKGARLTDSGKKIALEIIRHHRLLELYLLEVMGYSWDEVHDEAEKLEHHISERFEDKIAQLLDDPTHDPHGDPIPTKDGLMPEMDAHPLVEGETEQEYIISRVKDQDPELLR
;
A
#
# COMPACT_ATOMS: atom_id res chain seq x y z
N MET A 1 14.81 10.15 -11.19
CA MET A 1 15.78 9.48 -10.30
C MET A 1 15.25 8.08 -10.12
N VAL A 2 16.02 7.04 -10.41
CA VAL A 2 15.56 5.66 -10.18
C VAL A 2 15.73 5.40 -8.68
N LEU A 3 14.63 5.16 -7.97
CA LEU A 3 14.67 4.74 -6.57
C LEU A 3 14.94 3.23 -6.52
N SER A 4 15.51 2.76 -5.42
CA SER A 4 15.62 1.32 -5.20
C SER A 4 14.29 0.79 -4.69
N GLN A 5 13.97 -0.46 -5.00
CA GLN A 5 12.84 -1.19 -4.41
C GLN A 5 12.76 -1.00 -2.89
N ALA A 6 13.87 -1.18 -2.18
CA ALA A 6 13.93 -0.95 -0.72
C ALA A 6 13.58 0.48 -0.25
N VAL A 7 13.62 1.50 -1.11
CA VAL A 7 13.12 2.84 -0.77
C VAL A 7 11.60 2.87 -0.95
N GLU A 8 11.11 2.33 -2.04
CA GLU A 8 9.68 2.24 -2.36
C GLU A 8 8.92 1.41 -1.31
N ASP A 9 9.46 0.25 -0.90
CA ASP A 9 8.90 -0.60 0.16
C ASP A 9 8.73 0.17 1.47
N TYR A 10 9.73 0.96 1.85
CA TYR A 10 9.66 1.77 3.05
C TYR A 10 8.63 2.88 2.94
N LEU A 11 8.51 3.54 1.79
CA LEU A 11 7.50 4.59 1.60
C LEU A 11 6.09 3.98 1.64
N LYS A 12 5.87 2.84 0.99
CA LYS A 12 4.63 2.06 1.06
C LYS A 12 4.30 1.65 2.50
N ALA A 13 5.27 1.08 3.23
CA ALA A 13 5.08 0.67 4.63
C ALA A 13 4.80 1.86 5.56
N ILE A 14 5.51 2.98 5.41
CA ILE A 14 5.27 4.19 6.21
C ILE A 14 3.86 4.73 5.92
N TYR A 15 3.43 4.76 4.66
CA TYR A 15 2.08 5.18 4.28
C TYR A 15 1.00 4.33 4.98
N THR A 16 1.18 3.02 5.00
CA THR A 16 0.21 2.09 5.63
C THR A 16 0.21 2.19 7.16
N LEU A 17 1.36 2.50 7.77
CA LEU A 17 1.54 2.50 9.22
C LEU A 17 1.37 3.87 9.90
N GLU A 18 1.49 4.97 9.16
CA GLU A 18 1.27 6.30 9.71
C GLU A 18 -0.21 6.52 10.07
N THR A 19 -0.46 7.24 11.15
CA THR A 19 -1.81 7.62 11.57
C THR A 19 -1.93 9.14 11.62
N GLU A 20 -3.15 9.68 11.63
CA GLU A 20 -3.34 11.13 11.75
C GLU A 20 -2.59 11.69 12.98
N ASP A 21 -2.71 11.01 14.12
CA ASP A 21 -2.11 11.45 15.38
C ASP A 21 -0.60 11.18 15.51
N LYS A 22 -0.05 10.15 14.85
CA LYS A 22 1.36 9.74 15.01
C LYS A 22 2.00 9.27 13.69
N GLY A 23 3.30 9.49 13.53
CA GLY A 23 4.04 8.88 12.44
C GLY A 23 4.22 7.36 12.63
N ALA A 24 4.65 6.68 11.58
CA ALA A 24 4.99 5.27 11.63
C ALA A 24 6.20 5.05 12.55
N SER A 25 6.06 4.18 13.56
CA SER A 25 7.19 3.87 14.45
C SER A 25 8.22 2.99 13.74
N THR A 26 9.50 3.22 14.01
CA THR A 26 10.58 2.42 13.40
C THR A 26 10.50 0.94 13.77
N THR A 27 9.94 0.61 14.93
CA THR A 27 9.65 -0.78 15.31
C THR A 27 8.59 -1.40 14.40
N LYS A 28 7.45 -0.74 14.20
CA LYS A 28 6.40 -1.26 13.31
C LYS A 28 6.88 -1.37 11.86
N ILE A 29 7.68 -0.42 11.40
CA ILE A 29 8.29 -0.46 10.06
C ILE A 29 9.24 -1.67 9.96
N ALA A 30 10.05 -1.92 11.00
CA ALA A 30 10.97 -3.05 11.03
C ALA A 30 10.22 -4.39 10.99
N ASP A 31 9.16 -4.52 11.78
CA ASP A 31 8.33 -5.72 11.85
C ASP A 31 7.59 -5.95 10.51
N SER A 32 7.03 -4.89 9.91
CA SER A 32 6.29 -4.97 8.65
C SER A 32 7.15 -5.34 7.44
N LEU A 33 8.45 -5.01 7.46
CA LEU A 33 9.37 -5.28 6.35
C LEU A 33 10.33 -6.45 6.65
N ASP A 34 10.13 -7.16 7.77
CA ASP A 34 11.02 -8.21 8.27
C ASP A 34 12.52 -7.83 8.26
N VAL A 35 12.84 -6.66 8.82
CA VAL A 35 14.21 -6.14 8.92
C VAL A 35 14.59 -5.82 10.35
N SER A 36 15.91 -5.75 10.62
CA SER A 36 16.37 -5.32 11.94
C SER A 36 15.96 -3.88 12.27
N SER A 37 15.67 -3.58 13.53
CA SER A 37 15.32 -2.21 13.97
C SER A 37 16.44 -1.19 13.66
N ALA A 38 17.69 -1.64 13.64
CA ALA A 38 18.84 -0.82 13.25
C ALA A 38 18.81 -0.48 11.75
N SER A 39 18.48 -1.45 10.90
CA SER A 39 18.28 -1.24 9.46
C SER A 39 17.14 -0.26 9.20
N ALA A 40 15.99 -0.47 9.84
CA ALA A 40 14.83 0.41 9.70
C ALA A 40 15.16 1.86 10.10
N THR A 41 15.80 2.05 11.25
CA THR A 41 16.20 3.38 11.72
C THR A 41 17.20 4.06 10.78
N ASN A 42 18.16 3.32 10.23
CA ASN A 42 19.14 3.86 9.29
C ASN A 42 18.49 4.26 7.96
N MET A 43 17.56 3.45 7.45
CA MET A 43 16.83 3.77 6.23
C MET A 43 15.91 4.97 6.42
N VAL A 44 15.14 5.03 7.51
CA VAL A 44 14.29 6.19 7.81
C VAL A 44 15.09 7.49 7.88
N LYS A 45 16.26 7.49 8.55
CA LYS A 45 17.17 8.65 8.56
C LYS A 45 17.73 9.00 7.18
N ARG A 46 17.85 8.03 6.29
CA ARG A 46 18.27 8.27 4.90
C ARG A 46 17.13 8.89 4.10
N LEU A 47 15.90 8.41 4.25
CA LEU A 47 14.71 8.98 3.62
C LEU A 47 14.46 10.42 4.06
N ASP A 48 14.72 10.72 5.34
CA ASP A 48 14.69 12.08 5.90
C ASP A 48 15.69 13.01 5.20
N LYS A 49 16.94 12.56 5.06
CA LYS A 49 17.96 13.31 4.28
C LYS A 49 17.62 13.45 2.80
N MET A 50 16.81 12.55 2.24
CA MET A 50 16.32 12.63 0.87
C MET A 50 15.10 13.56 0.72
N GLY A 51 14.55 14.06 1.83
CA GLY A 51 13.35 14.90 1.84
C GLY A 51 12.07 14.15 1.51
N LEU A 52 12.06 12.82 1.67
CA LEU A 52 10.91 11.97 1.38
C LEU A 52 10.06 11.72 2.63
N VAL A 53 10.69 11.75 3.81
CA VAL A 53 10.09 11.49 5.11
C VAL A 53 10.48 12.62 6.07
N ASP A 54 9.60 13.00 6.98
CA ASP A 54 9.96 13.76 8.17
C ASP A 54 10.10 12.81 9.36
N TYR A 55 11.31 12.68 9.92
CA TYR A 55 11.58 11.76 11.03
C TYR A 55 11.93 12.47 12.34
N GLU A 56 11.14 12.20 13.37
CA GLU A 56 11.47 12.56 14.76
C GLU A 56 11.46 11.31 15.65
N SER A 57 12.49 11.14 16.48
CA SER A 57 12.69 9.92 17.29
C SER A 57 11.50 9.52 18.17
N TYR A 58 10.72 10.50 18.63
CA TYR A 58 9.54 10.25 19.48
C TYR A 58 8.21 10.25 18.72
N LYS A 59 8.17 10.81 17.50
CA LYS A 59 6.94 10.91 16.70
C LYS A 59 6.86 9.87 15.57
N GLY A 60 7.97 9.20 15.26
CA GLY A 60 8.06 8.28 14.13
C GLY A 60 8.38 8.99 12.81
N ALA A 61 8.22 8.25 11.72
CA ALA A 61 8.37 8.74 10.36
C ALA A 61 7.01 9.14 9.78
N ARG A 62 6.93 10.31 9.14
CA ARG A 62 5.77 10.71 8.33
C ARG A 62 6.21 10.97 6.90
N LEU A 63 5.36 10.68 5.93
CA LEU A 63 5.69 11.01 4.56
C LEU A 63 5.57 12.52 4.34
N THR A 64 6.54 13.07 3.62
CA THR A 64 6.36 14.37 2.96
C THR A 64 5.42 14.20 1.77
N ASP A 65 4.95 15.30 1.18
CA ASP A 65 4.13 15.24 -0.04
C ASP A 65 4.81 14.46 -1.18
N SER A 66 6.14 14.60 -1.29
CA SER A 66 6.92 13.89 -2.30
C SER A 66 7.01 12.39 -2.03
N GLY A 67 7.23 11.99 -0.76
CA GLY A 67 7.24 10.59 -0.35
C GLY A 67 5.86 9.93 -0.48
N LYS A 68 4.81 10.67 -0.14
CA LYS A 68 3.42 10.21 -0.26
C LYS A 68 3.04 9.95 -1.71
N LYS A 69 3.46 10.81 -2.65
CA LYS A 69 3.22 10.59 -4.08
C LYS A 69 3.83 9.27 -4.57
N ILE A 70 5.09 9.01 -4.19
CA ILE A 70 5.78 7.77 -4.57
C ILE A 70 5.10 6.55 -3.92
N ALA A 71 4.77 6.62 -2.63
CA ALA A 71 4.08 5.52 -1.94
C ALA A 71 2.75 5.17 -2.63
N LEU A 72 1.97 6.17 -3.00
CA LEU A 72 0.68 5.99 -3.66
C LEU A 72 0.80 5.46 -5.09
N GLU A 73 1.85 5.84 -5.83
CA GLU A 73 2.16 5.27 -7.15
C GLU A 73 2.43 3.76 -7.04
N ILE A 74 3.25 3.35 -6.07
CA ILE A 74 3.56 1.93 -5.84
C ILE A 74 2.33 1.15 -5.36
N ILE A 75 1.52 1.71 -4.46
CA ILE A 75 0.25 1.09 -4.04
C ILE A 75 -0.71 0.96 -5.23
N ARG A 76 -0.77 1.95 -6.12
CA ARG A 76 -1.59 1.89 -7.34
C ARG A 76 -1.13 0.79 -8.28
N HIS A 77 0.20 0.66 -8.48
CA HIS A 77 0.78 -0.44 -9.26
C HIS A 77 0.38 -1.79 -8.68
N HIS A 78 0.59 -1.99 -7.37
CA HIS A 78 0.26 -3.23 -6.66
C HIS A 78 -1.19 -3.63 -6.90
N ARG A 79 -2.12 -2.72 -6.61
CA ARG A 79 -3.57 -2.98 -6.67
C ARG A 79 -4.08 -3.28 -8.07
N LEU A 80 -3.57 -2.57 -9.08
CA LEU A 80 -3.89 -2.84 -10.49
C LEU A 80 -3.33 -4.18 -10.95
N LEU A 81 -2.12 -4.54 -10.50
CA LEU A 81 -1.51 -5.83 -10.79
C LEU A 81 -2.28 -6.98 -10.16
N GLU A 82 -2.68 -6.87 -8.88
CA GLU A 82 -3.51 -7.89 -8.23
C GLU A 82 -4.80 -8.15 -9.02
N LEU A 83 -5.52 -7.08 -9.40
CA LEU A 83 -6.76 -7.21 -10.14
C LEU A 83 -6.54 -7.81 -11.53
N TYR A 84 -5.49 -7.39 -12.24
CA TYR A 84 -5.13 -7.95 -13.54
C TYR A 84 -4.76 -9.44 -13.46
N LEU A 85 -3.95 -9.82 -12.47
CA LEU A 85 -3.53 -11.20 -12.26
C LEU A 85 -4.74 -12.09 -11.95
N LEU A 86 -5.67 -11.62 -11.13
CA LEU A 86 -6.89 -12.33 -10.79
C LEU A 86 -7.83 -12.46 -12.01
N GLU A 87 -8.28 -11.33 -12.56
CA GLU A 87 -9.39 -11.30 -13.52
C GLU A 87 -8.98 -11.76 -14.92
N VAL A 88 -7.74 -11.47 -15.33
CA VAL A 88 -7.27 -11.72 -16.70
C VAL A 88 -6.37 -12.94 -16.78
N MET A 89 -5.47 -13.12 -15.81
CA MET A 89 -4.52 -14.23 -15.83
C MET A 89 -5.02 -15.47 -15.08
N GLY A 90 -6.09 -15.35 -14.28
CA GLY A 90 -6.71 -16.47 -13.59
C GLY A 90 -5.91 -16.99 -12.40
N TYR A 91 -5.12 -16.12 -11.76
CA TYR A 91 -4.48 -16.42 -10.46
C TYR A 91 -5.56 -16.61 -9.39
N SER A 92 -5.26 -17.34 -8.33
CA SER A 92 -6.16 -17.38 -7.17
C SER A 92 -5.99 -16.15 -6.29
N TRP A 93 -7.03 -15.85 -5.50
CA TRP A 93 -7.04 -14.71 -4.58
C TRP A 93 -5.89 -14.76 -3.55
N ASP A 94 -5.42 -15.97 -3.19
CA ASP A 94 -4.28 -16.17 -2.29
C ASP A 94 -2.90 -16.11 -2.96
N GLU A 95 -2.83 -16.08 -4.30
CA GLU A 95 -1.57 -16.03 -5.07
C GLU A 95 -1.24 -14.64 -5.63
N VAL A 96 -2.24 -13.78 -5.80
CA VAL A 96 -2.05 -12.49 -6.49
C VAL A 96 -1.12 -11.53 -5.75
N HIS A 97 -1.16 -11.54 -4.42
CA HIS A 97 -0.40 -10.60 -3.59
C HIS A 97 1.11 -10.77 -3.78
N ASP A 98 1.61 -12.00 -3.61
CA ASP A 98 3.02 -12.34 -3.72
C ASP A 98 3.60 -12.00 -5.10
N GLU A 99 2.81 -12.15 -6.16
CA GLU A 99 3.27 -11.85 -7.52
C GLU A 99 3.18 -10.35 -7.82
N ALA A 100 2.14 -9.66 -7.34
CA ALA A 100 2.03 -8.21 -7.47
C ALA A 100 3.18 -7.48 -6.76
N GLU A 101 3.59 -7.94 -5.56
CA GLU A 101 4.70 -7.38 -4.79
C GLU A 101 6.04 -7.42 -5.56
N LYS A 102 6.29 -8.49 -6.32
CA LYS A 102 7.51 -8.58 -7.16
C LYS A 102 7.49 -7.62 -8.33
N LEU A 103 6.31 -7.34 -8.88
CA LEU A 103 6.13 -6.61 -10.13
C LEU A 103 5.94 -5.10 -9.94
N GLU A 104 5.38 -4.65 -8.81
CA GLU A 104 4.94 -3.26 -8.59
C GLU A 104 6.04 -2.22 -8.81
N HIS A 105 7.30 -2.55 -8.50
CA HIS A 105 8.45 -1.66 -8.65
C HIS A 105 9.03 -1.61 -10.07
N HIS A 106 8.53 -2.45 -10.97
CA HIS A 106 9.16 -2.73 -12.27
C HIS A 106 8.31 -2.28 -13.44
N ILE A 107 7.06 -1.85 -13.19
CA ILE A 107 6.16 -1.38 -14.23
C ILE A 107 6.32 0.13 -14.44
N SER A 108 6.16 0.54 -15.70
CA SER A 108 6.12 1.97 -16.06
C SER A 108 4.70 2.50 -15.98
N GLU A 109 4.53 3.82 -15.78
CA GLU A 109 3.22 4.51 -15.87
C GLU A 109 2.43 4.14 -17.14
N ARG A 110 3.12 3.96 -18.29
CA ARG A 110 2.45 3.57 -19.54
C ARG A 110 1.88 2.15 -19.50
N PHE A 111 2.55 1.24 -18.80
CA PHE A 111 2.10 -0.13 -18.62
C PHE A 111 0.92 -0.17 -17.64
N GLU A 112 1.04 0.57 -16.54
CA GLU A 112 -0.04 0.80 -15.58
C GLU A 112 -1.30 1.36 -16.26
N ASP A 113 -1.17 2.42 -17.07
CA ASP A 113 -2.27 3.01 -17.85
C ASP A 113 -2.98 1.97 -18.74
N LYS A 114 -2.22 1.02 -19.30
CA LYS A 114 -2.77 -0.03 -20.15
C LYS A 114 -3.51 -1.09 -19.34
N ILE A 115 -3.01 -1.45 -18.16
CA ILE A 115 -3.73 -2.32 -17.23
C ILE A 115 -5.04 -1.67 -16.80
N ALA A 116 -5.00 -0.42 -16.33
CA ALA A 116 -6.20 0.29 -15.90
C ALA A 116 -7.28 0.33 -16.99
N GLN A 117 -6.89 0.66 -18.24
CA GLN A 117 -7.81 0.65 -19.39
C GLN A 117 -8.37 -0.74 -19.72
N LEU A 118 -7.57 -1.79 -19.57
CA LEU A 118 -8.02 -3.17 -19.82
C LEU A 118 -9.03 -3.63 -18.77
N LEU A 119 -8.94 -3.09 -17.55
CA LEU A 119 -9.82 -3.36 -16.42
C LEU A 119 -10.99 -2.37 -16.30
N ASP A 120 -11.24 -1.55 -17.34
CA ASP A 120 -12.30 -0.52 -17.37
C ASP A 120 -12.18 0.54 -16.25
N ASP A 121 -10.96 1.02 -16.01
CA ASP A 121 -10.61 2.05 -15.02
C ASP A 121 -11.16 1.75 -13.61
N PRO A 122 -10.71 0.63 -13.00
CA PRO A 122 -11.27 0.12 -11.76
C PRO A 122 -10.99 1.06 -10.58
N THR A 123 -11.87 1.03 -9.59
CA THR A 123 -11.76 1.87 -8.38
C THR A 123 -11.25 1.12 -7.15
N HIS A 124 -11.29 -0.21 -7.17
CA HIS A 124 -10.89 -1.07 -6.05
C HIS A 124 -10.13 -2.28 -6.58
N ASP A 125 -9.25 -2.82 -5.74
CA ASP A 125 -8.56 -4.09 -5.99
C ASP A 125 -9.46 -5.29 -5.63
N PRO A 126 -9.00 -6.54 -5.80
CA PRO A 126 -9.76 -7.73 -5.44
C PRO A 126 -10.16 -7.84 -3.96
N HIS A 127 -9.48 -7.10 -3.08
CA HIS A 127 -9.69 -7.12 -1.64
C HIS A 127 -10.65 -6.02 -1.17
N GLY A 128 -11.12 -5.17 -2.09
CA GLY A 128 -11.97 -4.02 -1.81
C GLY A 128 -11.19 -2.80 -1.31
N ASP A 129 -9.87 -2.79 -1.51
CA ASP A 129 -8.99 -1.70 -1.16
C ASP A 129 -8.97 -0.66 -2.30
N PRO A 130 -9.11 0.65 -2.02
CA PRO A 130 -9.33 1.66 -3.05
C PRO A 130 -8.07 1.89 -3.88
N ILE A 131 -8.14 1.88 -5.20
CA ILE A 131 -6.96 2.13 -6.04
C ILE A 131 -6.64 3.63 -5.99
N PRO A 132 -5.42 4.05 -5.56
CA PRO A 132 -5.03 5.45 -5.62
C PRO A 132 -5.21 6.00 -7.04
N THR A 133 -5.58 7.26 -7.18
CA THR A 133 -5.66 7.92 -8.49
C THR A 133 -4.27 8.18 -9.05
N LYS A 134 -4.18 8.37 -10.37
CA LYS A 134 -2.92 8.70 -11.06
C LYS A 134 -2.26 9.98 -10.55
N ASP A 135 -3.04 10.92 -10.03
CA ASP A 135 -2.53 12.16 -9.43
C ASP A 135 -2.01 11.99 -8.00
N GLY A 136 -2.02 10.75 -7.46
CA GLY A 136 -1.51 10.45 -6.13
C GLY A 136 -2.50 10.83 -5.02
N LEU A 137 -3.79 10.61 -5.24
CA LEU A 137 -4.83 10.75 -4.21
C LEU A 137 -5.42 9.39 -3.86
N MET A 138 -5.51 9.10 -2.57
CA MET A 138 -6.25 7.95 -2.06
C MET A 138 -7.74 8.31 -1.98
N PRO A 139 -8.64 7.60 -2.68
CA PRO A 139 -10.08 7.79 -2.53
C PRO A 139 -10.54 7.53 -1.09
N GLU A 140 -11.48 8.34 -0.60
CA GLU A 140 -12.13 8.08 0.69
C GLU A 140 -13.04 6.86 0.60
N MET A 141 -13.07 6.06 1.67
CA MET A 141 -13.99 4.94 1.80
C MET A 141 -15.12 5.30 2.75
N ASP A 142 -16.35 5.13 2.31
CA ASP A 142 -17.53 5.21 3.17
C ASP A 142 -17.81 3.82 3.78
N ALA A 143 -16.94 3.42 4.72
CA ALA A 143 -17.03 2.15 5.44
C ALA A 143 -16.48 2.29 6.86
N HIS A 144 -17.01 1.48 7.78
CA HIS A 144 -16.54 1.39 9.15
C HIS A 144 -16.17 -0.06 9.52
N PRO A 145 -15.29 -0.28 10.50
CA PRO A 145 -14.99 -1.62 10.98
C PRO A 145 -16.26 -2.35 11.45
N LEU A 146 -16.43 -3.62 11.07
CA LEU A 146 -17.61 -4.41 11.44
C LEU A 146 -17.81 -4.49 12.97
N VAL A 147 -16.73 -4.42 13.74
CA VAL A 147 -16.76 -4.40 15.22
C VAL A 147 -17.43 -3.16 15.81
N GLU A 148 -17.58 -2.09 15.02
CA GLU A 148 -18.29 -0.86 15.38
C GLU A 148 -19.76 -0.87 14.93
N GLY A 149 -20.18 -1.90 14.18
CA GLY A 149 -21.55 -2.06 13.71
C GLY A 149 -22.53 -2.42 14.83
N GLU A 150 -23.78 -2.00 14.66
CA GLU A 150 -24.91 -2.41 15.48
C GLU A 150 -25.35 -3.85 15.17
N THR A 151 -25.71 -4.61 16.21
CA THR A 151 -26.28 -5.95 16.07
C THR A 151 -27.67 -5.91 15.41
N GLU A 152 -28.03 -6.99 14.72
CA GLU A 152 -29.33 -7.13 14.03
C GLU A 152 -29.55 -6.17 12.84
N GLN A 153 -28.46 -5.55 12.34
CA GLN A 153 -28.44 -4.79 11.09
C GLN A 153 -27.79 -5.60 9.96
N GLU A 154 -28.16 -5.29 8.71
CA GLU A 154 -27.53 -5.85 7.52
C GLU A 154 -26.38 -4.96 7.04
N TYR A 155 -25.28 -5.58 6.62
CA TYR A 155 -24.08 -4.90 6.11
C TYR A 155 -23.63 -5.54 4.80
N ILE A 156 -22.96 -4.74 3.97
CA ILE A 156 -22.24 -5.22 2.78
C ILE A 156 -20.75 -5.19 3.10
N ILE A 157 -20.05 -6.30 2.85
CA ILE A 157 -18.59 -6.33 3.00
C ILE A 157 -18.00 -5.46 1.89
N SER A 158 -17.40 -4.35 2.28
CA SER A 158 -16.71 -3.44 1.35
C SER A 158 -15.24 -3.83 1.13
N ARG A 159 -14.58 -4.38 2.15
CA ARG A 159 -13.14 -4.63 2.15
C ARG A 159 -12.71 -5.66 3.19
N VAL A 160 -11.70 -6.45 2.84
CA VAL A 160 -10.96 -7.31 3.77
C VAL A 160 -9.54 -6.74 3.90
N LYS A 161 -9.15 -6.33 5.11
CA LYS A 161 -7.82 -5.73 5.36
C LYS A 161 -6.70 -6.77 5.45
N ASP A 162 -7.06 -8.00 5.75
CA ASP A 162 -6.09 -9.06 5.92
C ASP A 162 -5.66 -9.59 4.56
N GLN A 163 -4.35 -9.71 4.38
CA GLN A 163 -3.75 -10.30 3.18
C GLN A 163 -3.16 -11.67 3.49
N ASP A 164 -3.36 -12.21 4.70
CA ASP A 164 -2.92 -13.56 5.09
C ASP A 164 -3.64 -14.62 4.23
N PRO A 165 -2.92 -15.33 3.35
CA PRO A 165 -3.47 -16.39 2.51
C PRO A 165 -4.30 -17.44 3.26
N GLU A 166 -3.96 -17.74 4.53
CA GLU A 166 -4.71 -18.73 5.31
C GLU A 166 -6.12 -18.26 5.70
N LEU A 167 -6.32 -16.94 5.84
CA LEU A 167 -7.62 -16.34 6.16
C LEU A 167 -8.48 -16.08 4.92
N LEU A 168 -7.87 -16.16 3.73
CA LEU A 168 -8.47 -15.81 2.45
C LEU A 168 -8.91 -17.05 1.62
N ARG A 169 -8.79 -18.26 2.16
CA ARG A 169 -9.16 -19.54 1.53
C ARG A 169 -10.55 -20.07 1.91
#